data_AF-A0A2G8SMT3-F1
#
_entry.id   AF-A0A2G8SMT3-F1
#
_cell.length_a   1.000
_cell.length_b   1.000
_cell.length_c   1.000
_cell.angle_alpha   90.00
_cell.angle_beta   90.00
_cell.angle_gamma   90.00
#
_symmetry.space_group_name_H-M   'P 1'
#
loop_
_entity.id
_entity.type
_entity.pdbx_description
1 polymer ?
#
loop_
_entity_poly.entity_id
_entity_poly.type
_entity_poly.pdbx_seq_one_letter_code
_entity_poly.pdbx_strand_id
1 'polypeptide(L)'
;MSNSDISLSLSLVEEVAEAMDSHVLEALIPLGFSASSEQWSAQFDGIFANKYRSRVQDRKDAIRAMAQEFHDTDRTGQLLRGGSDIVDRAGILRGMLAALDVITSPELQPFENTPFPADRLRVHLPALRDAMRVITGQTSRWQQDFRGWQCVFLTLEDSILVGALLESLPATIPDDYVTRGRAYVEELVGGWNGRKALVEEAIRLVRCDEDPRPLMERLEPQRDTLHSTIGLFMDVVKEMDNLPSLRLLDREHVARHFWEAGSTYERLSLHLDSINQDINRLECVLDHFMAVANATIPAPE
;
A
#
# COMPACT_ATOMS: atom_id res chain seq x y z
N MET A 1 -26.75 56.03 12.68
CA MET A 1 -25.48 55.30 12.87
C MET A 1 -24.36 56.31 12.94
N SER A 2 -23.34 56.09 13.76
CA SER A 2 -22.18 56.99 13.82
C SER A 2 -21.18 56.67 12.68
N ASN A 3 -20.38 57.64 12.25
CA ASN A 3 -19.32 57.40 11.23
C ASN A 3 -18.32 56.32 11.65
N SER A 4 -18.16 56.06 12.96
CA SER A 4 -17.32 54.95 13.45
C SER A 4 -17.96 53.58 13.25
N ASP A 5 -19.29 53.45 13.37
CA ASP A 5 -19.98 52.17 13.18
C ASP A 5 -19.95 51.72 11.71
N ILE A 6 -20.04 52.68 10.79
CA ILE A 6 -19.98 52.43 9.33
C ILE A 6 -18.57 52.00 8.92
N SER A 7 -17.54 52.67 9.45
CA SER A 7 -16.13 52.33 9.20
C SER A 7 -15.76 50.92 9.72
N LEU A 8 -16.21 50.58 10.93
CA LEU A 8 -16.06 49.23 11.51
C LEU A 8 -16.78 48.14 10.70
N SER A 9 -17.93 48.46 10.11
CA SER A 9 -18.70 47.51 9.31
C SER A 9 -18.02 47.22 7.97
N LEU A 10 -17.39 48.23 7.36
CA LEU A 10 -16.66 48.05 6.09
C LEU A 10 -15.38 47.22 6.28
N SER A 11 -14.59 47.50 7.33
CA SER A 11 -13.36 46.73 7.59
C SER A 11 -13.66 45.25 7.82
N LEU A 12 -14.78 44.93 8.48
CA LEU A 12 -15.19 43.55 8.73
C LEU A 12 -15.63 42.82 7.45
N VAL A 13 -16.26 43.52 6.50
CA VAL A 13 -16.58 42.98 5.16
C VAL A 13 -15.30 42.68 4.38
N GLU A 14 -14.34 43.60 4.38
CA GLU A 14 -13.06 43.43 3.71
C GLU A 14 -12.25 42.27 4.32
N GLU A 15 -12.21 42.14 5.65
CA GLU A 15 -11.52 41.06 6.35
C GLU A 15 -12.12 39.68 6.03
N VAL A 16 -13.45 39.54 6.05
CA VAL A 16 -14.12 38.28 5.69
C VAL A 16 -13.87 37.93 4.23
N ALA A 17 -13.93 38.93 3.34
CA ALA A 17 -13.67 38.77 1.92
C ALA A 17 -12.21 38.35 1.65
N GLU A 18 -11.24 38.94 2.34
CA GLU A 18 -9.82 38.60 2.23
C GLU A 18 -9.53 37.19 2.77
N ALA A 19 -10.16 36.80 3.88
CA ALA A 19 -10.04 35.45 4.42
C ALA A 19 -10.59 34.38 3.46
N MET A 20 -11.72 34.67 2.81
CA MET A 20 -12.27 33.81 1.75
C MET A 20 -11.32 33.74 0.55
N ASP A 21 -10.73 34.87 0.17
CA ASP A 21 -9.81 34.95 -0.96
C ASP A 21 -8.54 34.13 -0.73
N SER A 22 -7.93 34.31 0.45
CA SER A 22 -6.78 33.53 0.91
C SER A 22 -7.08 32.03 0.85
N HIS A 23 -8.22 31.59 1.37
CA HIS A 23 -8.53 30.17 1.42
C HIS A 23 -8.67 29.50 0.04
N VAL A 24 -9.36 30.15 -0.91
CA VAL A 24 -9.50 29.62 -2.28
C VAL A 24 -8.15 29.64 -3.00
N LEU A 25 -7.40 30.74 -2.88
CA LEU A 25 -6.13 30.89 -3.58
C LEU A 25 -5.05 29.95 -3.03
N GLU A 26 -5.04 29.71 -1.72
CA GLU A 26 -4.16 28.70 -1.10
C GLU A 26 -4.43 27.29 -1.62
N ALA A 27 -5.67 26.97 -1.99
CA ALA A 27 -6.00 25.68 -2.59
C ALA A 27 -5.66 25.62 -4.09
N LEU A 28 -5.95 26.68 -4.84
CA LEU A 28 -5.88 26.68 -6.31
C LEU A 28 -4.48 27.03 -6.87
N ILE A 29 -3.75 27.96 -6.26
CA ILE A 29 -2.42 28.37 -6.75
C ILE A 29 -1.42 27.20 -6.78
N PRO A 30 -1.32 26.34 -5.74
CA PRO A 30 -0.41 25.19 -5.78
C PRO A 30 -0.72 24.18 -6.89
N LEU A 31 -1.95 24.19 -7.40
CA LEU A 31 -2.37 23.35 -8.53
C LEU A 31 -2.03 23.99 -9.88
N GLY A 32 -1.63 25.26 -9.91
CA GLY A 32 -1.25 26.01 -11.10
C GLY A 32 -2.35 26.91 -11.67
N PHE A 33 -3.45 27.11 -10.96
CA PHE A 33 -4.46 28.10 -11.34
C PHE A 33 -3.94 29.53 -11.11
N SER A 34 -4.39 30.47 -11.93
CA SER A 34 -4.07 31.89 -11.69
C SER A 34 -4.94 32.45 -10.57
N ALA A 35 -4.62 33.65 -10.08
CA ALA A 35 -5.47 34.36 -9.13
C ALA A 35 -6.78 34.91 -9.76
N SER A 36 -6.97 34.77 -11.09
CA SER A 36 -8.15 35.27 -11.78
C SER A 36 -9.20 34.18 -11.96
N SER A 37 -10.35 34.34 -11.29
CA SER A 37 -11.51 33.44 -11.40
C SER A 37 -12.03 33.28 -12.83
N GLU A 38 -11.87 34.30 -13.67
CA GLU A 38 -12.28 34.28 -15.08
C GLU A 38 -11.50 33.24 -15.90
N GLN A 39 -10.31 32.86 -15.44
CA GLN A 39 -9.44 31.92 -16.14
C GLN A 39 -9.59 30.49 -15.65
N TRP A 40 -10.18 30.24 -14.47
CA TRP A 40 -10.17 28.91 -13.85
C TRP A 40 -10.82 27.84 -14.71
N SER A 41 -12.01 28.10 -15.25
CA SER A 41 -12.70 27.16 -16.14
C SER A 41 -11.90 26.84 -17.41
N ALA A 42 -11.20 27.84 -17.96
CA ALA A 42 -10.36 27.66 -19.15
C ALA A 42 -9.03 26.94 -18.84
N GLN A 43 -8.51 27.09 -17.63
CA GLN A 43 -7.27 26.45 -17.16
C GLN A 43 -7.47 25.01 -16.71
N PHE A 44 -8.69 24.65 -16.28
CA PHE A 44 -9.01 23.37 -15.66
C PHE A 44 -8.47 22.17 -16.44
N ASP A 45 -8.82 22.04 -17.72
CA ASP A 45 -8.45 20.88 -18.54
C ASP A 45 -6.93 20.71 -18.68
N GLY A 46 -6.21 21.81 -18.88
CA GLY A 46 -4.76 21.81 -18.99
C GLY A 46 -4.08 21.40 -17.68
N ILE A 47 -4.51 21.99 -16.57
CA ILE A 47 -3.96 21.72 -15.23
C ILE A 47 -4.21 20.28 -14.82
N PHE A 48 -5.47 19.82 -14.90
CA PHE A 48 -5.82 18.46 -14.51
C PHE A 48 -5.06 17.45 -15.36
N ALA A 49 -5.10 17.58 -16.69
CA ALA A 49 -4.42 16.66 -17.60
C ALA A 49 -2.90 16.60 -17.35
N ASN A 50 -2.27 17.75 -17.08
CA ASN A 50 -0.84 17.79 -16.74
C ASN A 50 -0.56 17.08 -15.41
N LYS A 51 -1.36 17.34 -14.38
CA LYS A 51 -1.22 16.71 -13.06
C LYS A 51 -1.35 15.19 -13.15
N TYR A 52 -2.40 14.70 -13.81
CA TYR A 52 -2.61 13.28 -14.01
C TYR A 52 -1.50 12.62 -14.82
N ARG A 53 -1.06 13.24 -15.94
CA ARG A 53 0.06 12.74 -16.73
C ARG A 53 1.36 12.65 -15.91
N SER A 54 1.62 13.65 -15.07
CA SER A 54 2.76 13.62 -14.14
C SER A 54 2.66 12.43 -13.19
N ARG A 55 1.50 12.21 -12.57
CA ARG A 55 1.30 11.07 -11.65
C ARG A 55 1.44 9.72 -12.33
N VAL A 56 0.87 9.57 -13.52
CA VAL A 56 1.03 8.36 -14.34
C VAL A 56 2.51 8.14 -14.65
N GLN A 57 3.24 9.18 -15.03
CA GLN A 57 4.67 9.07 -15.33
C GLN A 57 5.49 8.71 -14.08
N ASP A 58 5.28 9.38 -12.95
CA ASP A 58 5.91 9.07 -11.67
C ASP A 58 5.70 7.59 -11.30
N ARG A 59 4.48 7.09 -11.50
CA ARG A 59 4.14 5.68 -11.25
C ARG A 59 4.89 4.75 -12.20
N LYS A 60 4.91 5.08 -13.49
CA LYS A 60 5.63 4.28 -14.49
C LYS A 60 7.12 4.22 -14.17
N ASP A 61 7.71 5.33 -13.76
CA ASP A 61 9.13 5.41 -13.43
C ASP A 61 9.47 4.62 -12.16
N ALA A 62 8.61 4.65 -11.14
CA ALA A 62 8.76 3.82 -9.95
C ALA A 62 8.72 2.31 -10.28
N ILE A 63 7.78 1.88 -11.13
CA ILE A 63 7.68 0.47 -11.56
C ILE A 63 8.88 0.07 -12.41
N ARG A 64 9.36 0.94 -13.32
CA ARG A 64 10.57 0.70 -14.12
C ARG A 64 11.80 0.56 -13.23
N ALA A 65 11.95 1.43 -12.23
CA ALA A 65 13.06 1.37 -11.28
C ALA A 65 13.05 0.02 -10.54
N MET A 66 11.89 -0.42 -10.04
CA MET A 66 11.80 -1.74 -9.41
C MET A 66 12.07 -2.88 -10.41
N ALA A 67 11.55 -2.80 -11.64
CA ALA A 67 11.80 -3.81 -12.66
C ALA A 67 13.29 -3.94 -12.97
N GLN A 68 14.05 -2.85 -12.98
CA GLN A 68 15.52 -2.89 -13.15
C GLN A 68 16.22 -3.67 -12.03
N GLU A 69 15.69 -3.66 -10.80
CA GLU A 69 16.25 -4.45 -9.70
C GLU A 69 16.01 -5.95 -9.85
N PHE A 70 14.98 -6.35 -10.60
CA PHE A 70 14.60 -7.74 -10.82
C PHE A 70 15.07 -8.28 -12.16
N HIS A 71 15.27 -7.42 -13.16
CA HIS A 71 15.61 -7.80 -14.51
C HIS A 71 16.86 -8.68 -14.56
N ASP A 72 16.75 -9.84 -15.21
CA ASP A 72 17.81 -10.83 -15.39
C ASP A 72 18.49 -11.32 -14.09
N THR A 73 17.82 -11.20 -12.94
CA THR A 73 18.40 -11.61 -11.64
C THR A 73 18.09 -13.05 -11.22
N ASP A 74 17.11 -13.71 -11.84
CA ASP A 74 16.56 -15.02 -11.44
C ASP A 74 16.14 -15.06 -9.94
N ARG A 75 15.80 -13.90 -9.36
CA ARG A 75 15.40 -13.77 -7.94
C ARG A 75 14.20 -14.66 -7.62
N THR A 76 13.19 -14.65 -8.48
CA THR A 76 11.99 -15.48 -8.35
C THR A 76 12.35 -16.96 -8.41
N GLY A 77 13.25 -17.35 -9.32
CA GLY A 77 13.76 -18.70 -9.41
C GLY A 77 14.53 -19.14 -8.17
N GLN A 78 15.32 -18.25 -7.56
CA GLN A 78 16.03 -18.51 -6.31
C GLN A 78 15.06 -18.80 -5.15
N LEU A 79 14.05 -17.94 -4.95
CA LEU A 79 13.03 -18.19 -3.94
C LEU A 79 12.25 -19.48 -4.22
N LEU A 80 11.90 -19.74 -5.48
CA LEU A 80 11.19 -20.97 -5.85
C LEU A 80 12.00 -22.23 -5.52
N ARG A 81 13.30 -22.25 -5.87
CA ARG A 81 14.19 -23.39 -5.59
C ARG A 81 14.39 -23.59 -4.10
N GLY A 82 14.71 -22.52 -3.37
CA GLY A 82 14.87 -22.61 -1.91
C GLY A 82 13.57 -22.99 -1.21
N GLY A 83 12.43 -22.50 -1.71
CA GLY A 83 11.10 -22.90 -1.27
C GLY A 83 10.80 -24.37 -1.47
N SER A 84 11.21 -24.95 -2.60
CA SER A 84 11.11 -26.39 -2.85
C SER A 84 11.99 -27.18 -1.88
N ASP A 85 13.23 -26.74 -1.68
CA ASP A 85 14.18 -27.40 -0.78
C ASP A 85 13.66 -27.49 0.66
N ILE A 86 13.15 -26.39 1.22
CA ILE A 86 12.60 -26.41 2.59
C ILE A 86 11.37 -27.32 2.72
N VAL A 87 10.58 -27.47 1.65
CA VAL A 87 9.39 -28.34 1.65
C VAL A 87 9.81 -29.81 1.64
N ASP A 88 10.75 -30.14 0.76
CA ASP A 88 11.26 -31.50 0.62
C ASP A 88 11.95 -31.95 1.92
N ARG A 89 12.82 -31.10 2.47
CA ARG A 89 13.53 -31.38 3.73
C ARG A 89 12.59 -31.45 4.93
N ALA A 90 11.61 -30.56 5.04
CA ALA A 90 10.56 -30.69 6.07
C ALA A 90 9.70 -31.96 5.89
N GLY A 91 9.56 -32.46 4.66
CA GLY A 91 8.95 -33.76 4.38
C GLY A 91 9.78 -34.93 4.91
N ILE A 92 11.09 -34.92 4.62
CA ILE A 92 12.05 -35.94 5.10
C ILE A 92 12.07 -35.99 6.62
N LEU A 93 12.20 -34.83 7.28
CA LEU A 93 12.22 -34.73 8.74
C LEU A 93 10.95 -35.27 9.39
N ARG A 94 9.77 -35.04 8.80
CA ARG A 94 8.51 -35.64 9.24
C ARG A 94 8.54 -37.17 9.11
N GLY A 95 9.09 -37.69 8.01
CA GLY A 95 9.29 -39.13 7.82
C GLY A 95 10.22 -39.74 8.87
N MET A 96 11.34 -39.07 9.18
CA MET A 96 12.28 -39.51 10.21
C MET A 96 11.61 -39.55 11.58
N LEU A 97 10.82 -38.52 11.94
CA LEU A 97 10.09 -38.52 13.21
C LEU A 97 9.04 -39.62 13.30
N ALA A 98 8.32 -39.91 12.22
CA ALA A 98 7.39 -41.03 12.18
C ALA A 98 8.12 -42.38 12.37
N ALA A 99 9.30 -42.55 11.78
CA ALA A 99 10.12 -43.74 11.99
C ALA A 99 10.61 -43.86 13.44
N LEU A 100 11.03 -42.75 14.05
CA LEU A 100 11.40 -42.71 15.47
C LEU A 100 10.24 -43.10 16.39
N ASP A 101 9.02 -42.67 16.08
CA ASP A 101 7.82 -43.05 16.82
C ASP A 101 7.59 -44.57 16.79
N VAL A 102 7.88 -45.23 15.66
CA VAL A 102 7.81 -46.68 15.55
C VAL A 102 8.92 -47.35 16.37
N ILE A 103 10.18 -46.94 16.21
CA ILE A 103 11.33 -47.56 16.87
C ILE A 103 11.26 -47.41 18.40
N THR A 104 10.74 -46.29 18.87
CA THR A 104 10.57 -46.02 20.30
C THR A 104 9.22 -46.50 20.83
N SER A 105 8.37 -47.17 20.04
CA SER A 105 7.07 -47.64 20.52
C SER A 105 7.22 -48.70 21.63
N PRO A 106 6.48 -48.60 22.76
CA PRO A 106 6.52 -49.61 23.82
C PRO A 106 5.98 -50.97 23.40
N GLU A 107 5.15 -51.03 22.35
CA GLU A 107 4.57 -52.27 21.84
C GLU A 107 5.55 -53.15 21.06
N LEU A 108 6.67 -52.56 20.59
CA LEU A 108 7.67 -53.23 19.76
C LEU A 108 8.95 -53.63 20.54
N GLN A 109 8.98 -53.41 21.86
CA GLN A 109 10.15 -53.75 22.70
C GLN A 109 10.07 -55.19 23.23
N PRO A 110 11.02 -56.09 22.85
CA PRO A 110 11.08 -57.42 23.41
C PRO A 110 11.85 -57.40 24.74
N PHE A 111 11.13 -57.76 25.80
CA PHE A 111 11.61 -58.26 27.10
C PHE A 111 12.31 -57.30 28.09
N GLU A 112 11.90 -57.50 29.34
CA GLU A 112 12.23 -56.78 30.56
C GLU A 112 13.71 -56.92 30.97
N ASN A 113 14.23 -55.85 31.60
CA ASN A 113 15.36 -55.80 32.54
C ASN A 113 16.70 -55.20 32.10
N THR A 114 16.77 -54.46 31.01
CA THR A 114 17.82 -53.43 30.84
C THR A 114 17.18 -52.05 30.70
N PRO A 115 17.68 -51.00 31.38
CA PRO A 115 17.17 -49.64 31.19
C PRO A 115 17.49 -49.24 29.75
N PHE A 116 16.51 -49.42 28.87
CA PHE A 116 16.71 -49.25 27.45
C PHE A 116 16.96 -47.76 27.18
N PRO A 117 17.98 -47.40 26.39
CA PRO A 117 18.21 -46.03 25.93
C PRO A 117 16.99 -45.39 25.25
N ALA A 118 16.07 -46.22 24.74
CA ALA A 118 14.78 -45.83 24.20
C ALA A 118 13.91 -45.02 25.19
N ASP A 119 13.94 -45.29 26.51
CA ASP A 119 13.16 -44.50 27.47
C ASP A 119 13.72 -43.09 27.67
N ARG A 120 15.05 -42.94 27.62
CA ARG A 120 15.69 -41.61 27.62
C ARG A 120 15.41 -40.85 26.33
N LEU A 121 15.42 -41.56 25.21
CA LEU A 121 15.12 -41.00 23.89
C LEU A 121 13.64 -40.57 23.76
N ARG A 122 12.70 -41.32 24.36
CA ARG A 122 11.27 -40.97 24.41
C ARG A 122 10.99 -39.62 25.03
N VAL A 123 11.75 -39.23 26.07
CA VAL A 123 11.59 -37.93 26.75
C VAL A 123 11.81 -36.75 25.80
N HIS A 124 12.62 -36.93 24.75
CA HIS A 124 12.95 -35.86 23.80
C HIS A 124 12.00 -35.81 22.59
N LEU A 125 11.22 -36.85 22.31
CA LEU A 125 10.29 -36.90 21.17
C LEU A 125 9.26 -35.76 21.17
N PRO A 126 8.63 -35.37 22.30
CA PRO A 126 7.70 -34.25 22.31
C PRO A 126 8.34 -32.95 21.82
N ALA A 127 9.57 -32.65 22.26
CA ALA A 127 10.29 -31.45 21.85
C ALA A 127 10.63 -31.47 20.35
N LEU A 128 11.02 -32.64 19.81
CA LEU A 128 11.28 -32.80 18.37
C LEU A 128 9.99 -32.64 17.54
N ARG A 129 8.86 -33.18 18.01
CA ARG A 129 7.55 -33.00 17.36
C ARG A 129 7.12 -31.54 17.38
N ASP A 130 7.34 -30.83 18.48
CA ASP A 130 7.02 -29.40 18.57
C ASP A 130 7.90 -28.58 17.63
N ALA A 131 9.21 -28.84 17.56
CA ALA A 131 10.11 -28.21 16.60
C ALA A 131 9.67 -28.46 15.15
N MET A 132 9.31 -29.70 14.80
CA MET A 132 8.81 -30.03 13.47
C MET A 132 7.47 -29.36 13.14
N ARG A 133 6.58 -29.22 14.13
CA ARG A 133 5.31 -28.49 13.95
C ARG A 133 5.58 -27.02 13.64
N VAL A 134 6.53 -26.40 14.35
CA VAL A 134 6.95 -25.01 14.11
C VAL A 134 7.49 -24.84 12.69
N ILE A 135 8.47 -25.67 12.29
CA ILE A 135 9.07 -25.63 10.94
C ILE A 135 7.99 -25.81 9.86
N THR A 136 7.13 -26.82 9.99
CA THR A 136 6.05 -27.06 9.01
C THR A 136 5.09 -25.88 8.91
N GLY A 137 4.78 -25.25 10.05
CA GLY A 137 3.96 -24.05 10.11
C GLY A 137 4.62 -22.85 9.42
N GLN A 138 5.91 -22.62 9.67
CA GLN A 138 6.69 -21.56 9.03
C GLN A 138 6.80 -21.78 7.51
N THR A 139 7.14 -23.00 7.07
CA THR A 139 7.20 -23.38 5.64
C THR A 139 5.86 -23.11 4.94
N SER A 140 4.75 -23.52 5.56
CA SER A 140 3.40 -23.32 4.98
C SER A 140 3.05 -21.83 4.85
N ARG A 141 3.35 -21.03 5.88
CA ARG A 141 3.16 -19.57 5.85
C ARG A 141 4.03 -18.91 4.78
N TRP A 142 5.31 -19.29 4.71
CA TRP A 142 6.22 -18.80 3.69
C TRP A 142 5.72 -19.11 2.27
N GLN A 143 5.23 -20.33 2.03
CA GLN A 143 4.66 -20.71 0.72
C GLN A 143 3.41 -19.89 0.36
N GLN A 144 2.53 -19.65 1.33
CA GLN A 144 1.34 -18.82 1.11
C GLN A 144 1.72 -17.38 0.76
N ASP A 145 2.64 -16.79 1.51
CA ASP A 145 3.16 -15.45 1.24
C ASP A 145 3.82 -15.40 -0.14
N PHE A 146 4.71 -16.34 -0.47
CA PHE A 146 5.38 -16.38 -1.77
C PHE A 146 4.39 -16.50 -2.93
N ARG A 147 3.37 -17.36 -2.83
CA ARG A 147 2.32 -17.48 -3.87
C ARG A 147 1.57 -16.19 -4.13
N GLY A 148 1.33 -15.38 -3.09
CA GLY A 148 0.68 -14.07 -3.23
C GLY A 148 1.50 -13.07 -4.05
N TRP A 149 2.83 -13.24 -4.07
CA TRP A 149 3.77 -12.30 -4.70
C TRP A 149 4.44 -12.85 -5.96
N GLN A 150 4.37 -14.15 -6.21
CA GLN A 150 5.03 -14.81 -7.33
C GLN A 150 4.70 -14.17 -8.68
N CYS A 151 3.44 -13.82 -8.92
CA CYS A 151 3.04 -13.17 -10.17
C CYS A 151 3.67 -11.78 -10.35
N VAL A 152 3.84 -11.04 -9.25
CA VAL A 152 4.46 -9.70 -9.27
C VAL A 152 5.95 -9.83 -9.59
N PHE A 153 6.66 -10.75 -8.93
CA PHE A 153 8.09 -10.96 -9.19
C PHE A 153 8.34 -11.43 -10.62
N LEU A 154 7.57 -12.42 -11.11
CA LEU A 154 7.68 -12.87 -12.50
C LEU A 154 7.40 -11.75 -13.51
N THR A 155 6.44 -10.88 -13.21
CA THR A 155 6.13 -9.72 -14.05
C THR A 155 7.31 -8.74 -14.08
N LEU A 156 7.94 -8.46 -12.93
CA LEU A 156 9.07 -7.53 -12.82
C LEU A 156 10.35 -8.05 -13.49
N GLU A 157 10.52 -9.37 -13.59
CA GLU A 157 11.66 -9.99 -14.28
C GLU A 157 11.53 -9.95 -15.81
N ASP A 158 10.30 -9.95 -16.33
CA ASP A 158 10.01 -9.96 -17.77
C ASP A 158 9.73 -8.55 -18.31
N SER A 159 10.65 -8.03 -19.12
CA SER A 159 10.53 -6.68 -19.70
C SER A 159 9.32 -6.51 -20.63
N ILE A 160 8.83 -7.57 -21.26
CA ILE A 160 7.63 -7.54 -22.11
C ILE A 160 6.39 -7.39 -21.22
N LEU A 161 6.32 -8.14 -20.11
CA LEU A 161 5.21 -8.04 -19.17
C LEU A 161 5.20 -6.69 -18.44
N VAL A 162 6.36 -6.15 -18.06
CA VAL A 162 6.47 -4.77 -17.56
C VAL A 162 5.95 -3.78 -18.60
N GLY A 163 6.34 -3.91 -19.87
CA GLY A 163 5.84 -3.08 -20.96
C GLY A 163 4.32 -3.06 -21.04
N ALA A 164 3.71 -4.25 -21.12
CA ALA A 164 2.25 -4.41 -21.16
C ALA A 164 1.54 -3.84 -19.92
N LEU A 165 2.13 -4.05 -18.74
CA LEU A 165 1.62 -3.51 -17.47
C LEU A 165 1.61 -1.97 -17.49
N LEU A 166 2.70 -1.34 -17.95
CA LEU A 166 2.82 0.11 -18.02
C LEU A 166 1.88 0.72 -19.08
N GLU A 167 1.61 0.00 -20.16
CA GLU A 167 0.64 0.40 -21.19
C GLU A 167 -0.81 0.34 -20.71
N SER A 168 -1.10 -0.46 -19.68
CA SER A 168 -2.44 -0.54 -19.08
C SER A 168 -2.87 0.73 -18.34
N LEU A 169 -1.92 1.60 -17.96
CA LEU A 169 -2.24 2.88 -17.32
C LEU A 169 -2.87 3.84 -18.34
N PRO A 170 -4.07 4.40 -18.06
CA PRO A 170 -4.74 5.31 -18.98
C PRO A 170 -3.86 6.53 -19.25
N ALA A 171 -3.73 6.90 -20.52
CA ALA A 171 -3.03 8.12 -20.93
C ALA A 171 -3.85 9.39 -20.64
N THR A 172 -5.17 9.23 -20.44
CA THR A 172 -6.13 10.29 -20.23
C THR A 172 -6.81 10.15 -18.87
N ILE A 173 -7.27 11.27 -18.33
CA ILE A 173 -8.04 11.29 -17.08
C ILE A 173 -9.38 10.61 -17.32
N PRO A 174 -9.82 9.73 -16.41
CA PRO A 174 -11.20 9.21 -16.41
C PRO A 174 -12.26 10.32 -16.40
N ASP A 175 -13.30 10.17 -17.24
CA ASP A 175 -14.33 11.19 -17.44
C ASP A 175 -15.06 11.61 -16.15
N ASP A 176 -15.18 10.70 -15.17
CA ASP A 176 -15.80 11.01 -13.87
C ASP A 176 -15.04 12.11 -13.11
N TYR A 177 -13.71 12.04 -13.08
CA TYR A 177 -12.87 13.07 -12.43
C TYR A 177 -12.97 14.41 -13.15
N VAL A 178 -13.01 14.38 -14.49
CA VAL A 178 -13.17 15.60 -15.32
C VAL A 178 -14.53 16.23 -15.05
N THR A 179 -15.59 15.42 -15.02
CA THR A 179 -16.96 15.90 -14.81
C THR A 179 -17.14 16.50 -13.42
N ARG A 180 -16.74 15.79 -12.37
CA ARG A 180 -16.80 16.27 -10.98
C ARG A 180 -15.93 17.49 -10.77
N GLY A 181 -14.68 17.43 -11.21
CA GLY A 181 -13.72 18.54 -11.06
C GLY A 181 -14.21 19.81 -11.75
N ARG A 182 -14.76 19.70 -12.97
CA ARG A 182 -15.31 20.83 -13.71
C ARG A 182 -16.51 21.45 -12.99
N ALA A 183 -17.45 20.63 -12.51
CA ALA A 183 -18.60 21.10 -11.77
C ALA A 183 -18.19 21.92 -10.55
N TYR A 184 -17.19 21.46 -9.77
CA TYR A 184 -16.69 22.21 -8.63
C TYR A 184 -15.96 23.50 -9.02
N VAL A 185 -15.17 23.50 -10.11
CA VAL A 185 -14.55 24.75 -10.58
C VAL A 185 -15.60 25.76 -11.02
N GLU A 186 -16.65 25.35 -11.73
CA GLU A 186 -17.75 26.23 -12.13
C GLU A 186 -18.48 26.81 -10.92
N GLU A 187 -18.71 26.00 -9.89
CA GLU A 187 -19.29 26.44 -8.63
C GLU A 187 -18.38 27.43 -7.88
N LEU A 188 -17.06 27.18 -7.84
CA LEU A 188 -16.08 28.11 -7.27
C LEU A 188 -16.06 29.44 -8.03
N VAL A 189 -16.09 29.42 -9.36
CA VAL A 189 -16.17 30.65 -10.17
C VAL A 189 -17.44 31.42 -9.85
N GLY A 190 -18.59 30.74 -9.78
CA GLY A 190 -19.87 31.33 -9.42
C GLY A 190 -19.86 31.96 -8.03
N GLY A 191 -19.41 31.20 -7.01
CA GLY A 191 -19.32 31.67 -5.63
C GLY A 191 -18.34 32.83 -5.47
N TRP A 192 -17.18 32.78 -6.13
CA TRP A 192 -16.17 33.83 -6.10
C TRP A 192 -16.67 35.14 -6.74
N ASN A 193 -17.28 35.06 -7.92
CA ASN A 193 -17.83 36.22 -8.60
C ASN A 193 -19.04 36.80 -7.83
N GLY A 194 -19.86 35.93 -7.23
CA GLY A 194 -20.94 36.33 -6.34
C GLY A 194 -20.44 37.08 -5.11
N ARG A 195 -19.35 36.61 -4.49
CA ARG A 195 -18.69 37.31 -3.37
C ARG A 195 -18.14 38.66 -3.80
N LYS A 196 -17.46 38.75 -4.94
CA LYS A 196 -16.98 40.04 -5.50
C LYS A 196 -18.10 41.06 -5.64
N ALA A 197 -19.23 40.65 -6.24
CA ALA A 197 -20.39 41.51 -6.39
C ALA A 197 -20.99 41.97 -5.04
N LEU A 198 -21.03 41.10 -4.03
CA LEU A 198 -21.51 41.47 -2.69
C LEU A 198 -20.59 42.47 -2.00
N VAL A 199 -19.27 42.30 -2.11
CA VAL A 199 -18.29 43.24 -1.53
C VAL A 199 -18.37 44.60 -2.22
N GLU A 200 -18.45 44.62 -3.56
CA GLU A 200 -18.64 45.86 -4.33
C GLU A 200 -19.93 46.59 -3.94
N GLU A 201 -21.02 45.85 -3.76
CA GLU A 201 -22.29 46.42 -3.33
C GLU A 201 -22.23 46.93 -1.88
N ALA A 202 -21.56 46.22 -0.97
CA ALA A 202 -21.36 46.68 0.40
C ALA A 202 -20.55 47.98 0.46
N ILE A 203 -19.48 48.09 -0.35
CA ILE A 203 -18.71 49.32 -0.51
C ILE A 203 -19.59 50.45 -1.05
N ARG A 204 -20.48 50.16 -2.01
CA ARG A 204 -21.42 51.14 -2.58
C ARG A 204 -22.40 51.65 -1.53
N LEU A 205 -23.01 50.76 -0.75
CA LEU A 205 -23.95 51.13 0.32
C LEU A 205 -23.29 52.01 1.36
N VAL A 206 -22.08 51.64 1.80
CA VAL A 206 -21.29 52.44 2.76
C VAL A 206 -20.99 53.83 2.23
N ARG A 207 -20.68 53.99 0.93
CA ARG A 207 -20.47 55.31 0.30
C ARG A 207 -21.73 56.16 0.22
N CYS A 208 -22.91 55.55 0.33
CA CYS A 208 -24.21 56.22 0.33
C CYS A 208 -24.76 56.43 1.76
N ASP A 209 -23.95 56.20 2.80
CA ASP A 209 -24.36 56.19 4.21
C ASP A 209 -25.50 55.19 4.53
N GLU A 210 -25.59 54.09 3.76
CA GLU A 210 -26.53 52.99 3.96
C GLU A 210 -25.89 51.84 4.78
N ASP A 211 -26.73 51.05 5.45
CA ASP A 211 -26.29 49.96 6.34
C ASP A 211 -25.90 48.68 5.56
N PRO A 212 -24.63 48.24 5.60
CA PRO A 212 -24.17 47.06 4.87
C PRO A 212 -24.49 45.73 5.57
N ARG A 213 -25.00 45.75 6.83
CA ARG A 213 -25.24 44.52 7.62
C ARG A 213 -26.06 43.42 6.92
N PRO A 214 -27.11 43.72 6.13
CA PRO A 214 -27.84 42.69 5.40
C PRO A 214 -26.99 41.93 4.35
N LEU A 215 -25.91 42.54 3.86
CA LEU A 215 -24.97 41.86 2.97
C LEU A 215 -23.98 40.99 3.74
N MET A 216 -23.65 41.37 4.97
CA MET A 216 -22.80 40.57 5.86
C MET A 216 -23.45 39.24 6.21
N GLU A 217 -24.75 39.23 6.47
CA GLU A 217 -25.54 38.01 6.71
C GLU A 217 -25.53 37.05 5.49
N ARG A 218 -25.18 37.55 4.30
CA ARG A 218 -25.07 36.75 3.07
C ARG A 218 -23.65 36.26 2.78
N LEU A 219 -22.62 36.92 3.31
CA LEU A 219 -21.22 36.53 3.13
C LEU A 219 -20.88 35.25 3.89
N GLU A 220 -21.46 35.05 5.07
CA GLU A 220 -21.16 33.88 5.89
C GLU A 220 -21.65 32.55 5.26
N PRO A 221 -22.90 32.43 4.77
CA PRO A 221 -23.32 31.27 3.98
C PRO A 221 -22.49 31.04 2.70
N GLN A 222 -22.01 32.12 2.07
CA GLN A 222 -21.13 32.01 0.91
C GLN A 222 -19.74 31.48 1.28
N ARG A 223 -19.18 31.92 2.41
CA ARG A 223 -17.93 31.38 2.96
C ARG A 223 -18.04 29.88 3.18
N ASP A 224 -19.11 29.44 3.83
CA ASP A 224 -19.32 28.03 4.13
C ASP A 224 -19.49 27.20 2.85
N THR A 225 -20.21 27.74 1.86
CA THR A 225 -20.34 27.11 0.53
C THR A 225 -18.99 26.98 -0.14
N LEU A 226 -18.22 28.08 -0.30
CA LEU A 226 -16.91 28.06 -0.94
C LEU A 226 -15.94 27.10 -0.23
N HIS A 227 -15.92 27.10 1.10
CA HIS A 227 -15.10 26.19 1.89
C HIS A 227 -15.45 24.72 1.60
N SER A 228 -16.74 24.39 1.58
CA SER A 228 -17.23 23.06 1.23
C SER A 228 -16.85 22.67 -0.20
N THR A 229 -17.04 23.57 -1.18
CA THR A 229 -16.72 23.31 -2.59
C THR A 229 -15.22 23.09 -2.78
N ILE A 230 -14.35 23.85 -2.09
CA ILE A 230 -12.90 23.62 -2.09
C ILE A 230 -12.58 22.24 -1.54
N GLY A 231 -13.19 21.86 -0.41
CA GLY A 231 -12.98 20.53 0.18
C GLY A 231 -13.28 19.41 -0.80
N LEU A 232 -14.45 19.46 -1.44
CA LEU A 232 -14.88 18.49 -2.45
C LEU A 232 -13.97 18.48 -3.69
N PHE A 233 -13.54 19.64 -4.16
CA PHE A 233 -12.59 19.76 -5.27
C PHE A 233 -11.23 19.14 -4.92
N MET A 234 -10.71 19.43 -3.73
CA MET A 234 -9.44 18.88 -3.27
C MET A 234 -9.50 17.37 -3.07
N ASP A 235 -10.66 16.82 -2.72
CA ASP A 235 -10.84 15.37 -2.63
C ASP A 235 -10.80 14.70 -4.00
N VAL A 236 -11.39 15.29 -5.05
CA VAL A 236 -11.19 14.82 -6.45
C VAL A 236 -9.69 14.84 -6.81
N VAL A 237 -9.00 15.91 -6.44
CA VAL A 237 -7.56 16.05 -6.69
C VAL A 237 -6.74 14.95 -5.99
N LYS A 238 -7.09 14.59 -4.76
CA LYS A 238 -6.45 13.48 -4.02
C LYS A 238 -6.84 12.12 -4.60
N GLU A 239 -8.07 11.94 -5.02
CA GLU A 239 -8.53 10.70 -5.68
C GLU A 239 -7.71 10.44 -6.95
N MET A 240 -7.33 11.47 -7.71
CA MET A 240 -6.44 11.32 -8.86
C MET A 240 -5.02 10.81 -8.51
N ASP A 241 -4.57 10.98 -7.27
CA ASP A 241 -3.31 10.37 -6.82
C ASP A 241 -3.43 8.83 -6.70
N ASN A 242 -4.66 8.34 -6.51
CA ASN A 242 -5.01 6.92 -6.53
C ASN A 242 -5.31 6.48 -7.97
N LEU A 243 -4.25 6.38 -8.77
CA LEU A 243 -4.32 5.86 -10.15
C LEU A 243 -5.11 4.53 -10.20
N PRO A 244 -5.85 4.28 -11.30
CA PRO A 244 -6.59 3.03 -11.47
C PRO A 244 -5.68 1.80 -11.41
N SER A 245 -6.26 0.65 -11.06
CA SER A 245 -5.57 -0.63 -11.02
C SER A 245 -4.86 -0.93 -12.34
N LEU A 246 -3.66 -1.51 -12.25
CA LEU A 246 -2.92 -1.98 -13.41
C LEU A 246 -3.58 -3.25 -13.94
N ARG A 247 -3.60 -3.43 -15.26
CA ARG A 247 -4.19 -4.62 -15.88
C ARG A 247 -3.15 -5.38 -16.69
N LEU A 248 -3.06 -6.68 -16.45
CA LEU A 248 -2.16 -7.57 -17.19
C LEU A 248 -2.85 -8.92 -17.39
N LEU A 249 -2.95 -9.39 -18.65
CA LEU A 249 -3.45 -10.73 -19.01
C LEU A 249 -4.76 -11.12 -18.27
N ASP A 250 -5.72 -10.20 -18.18
CA ASP A 250 -7.03 -10.33 -17.50
C ASP A 250 -7.02 -10.28 -15.96
N ARG A 251 -5.91 -9.87 -15.34
CA ARG A 251 -5.83 -9.64 -13.89
C ARG A 251 -5.64 -8.17 -13.56
N GLU A 252 -6.34 -7.75 -12.52
CA GLU A 252 -6.10 -6.46 -11.89
C GLU A 252 -5.02 -6.59 -10.82
N HIS A 253 -4.06 -5.68 -10.89
CA HIS A 253 -2.98 -5.57 -9.93
C HIS A 253 -3.05 -4.21 -9.25
N VAL A 254 -2.93 -4.25 -7.93
CA VAL A 254 -2.68 -3.04 -7.16
C VAL A 254 -1.27 -2.59 -7.50
N ALA A 255 -1.13 -1.37 -8.01
CA ALA A 255 0.17 -0.78 -8.34
C ALA A 255 1.14 -0.87 -7.15
N ARG A 256 0.59 -0.87 -5.93
CA ARG A 256 1.31 -1.00 -4.66
C ARG A 256 2.25 -2.16 -4.57
N HIS A 257 1.82 -3.30 -5.06
CA HIS A 257 2.64 -4.50 -4.99
C HIS A 257 3.92 -4.35 -5.83
N PHE A 258 3.92 -3.56 -6.90
CA PHE A 258 5.13 -3.39 -7.70
C PHE A 258 6.18 -2.51 -7.04
N TRP A 259 5.84 -1.60 -6.12
CA TRP A 259 6.86 -0.83 -5.40
C TRP A 259 7.28 -1.48 -4.07
N GLU A 260 6.43 -2.33 -3.50
CA GLU A 260 6.74 -3.13 -2.29
C GLU A 260 7.46 -4.44 -2.62
N ALA A 261 7.66 -4.75 -3.91
CA ALA A 261 8.25 -6.01 -4.34
C ALA A 261 9.67 -6.22 -3.78
N GLY A 262 10.52 -5.19 -3.79
CA GLY A 262 11.89 -5.28 -3.28
C GLY A 262 11.93 -5.66 -1.79
N SER A 263 11.25 -4.89 -0.94
CA SER A 263 11.21 -5.17 0.51
C SER A 263 10.52 -6.49 0.83
N THR A 264 9.52 -6.89 0.04
CA THR A 264 8.85 -8.18 0.21
C THR A 264 9.74 -9.34 -0.19
N TYR A 265 10.53 -9.20 -1.25
CA TYR A 265 11.54 -10.18 -1.66
C TYR A 265 12.56 -10.40 -0.54
N GLU A 266 13.13 -9.32 0.00
CA GLU A 266 14.11 -9.39 1.10
C GLU A 266 13.52 -10.08 2.33
N ARG A 267 12.29 -9.73 2.72
CA ARG A 267 11.57 -10.38 3.82
C ARG A 267 11.39 -11.88 3.59
N LEU A 268 10.98 -12.27 2.39
CA LEU A 268 10.79 -13.69 2.03
C LEU A 268 12.12 -14.45 2.01
N SER A 269 13.19 -13.83 1.52
CA SER A 269 14.54 -14.42 1.52
C SER A 269 15.05 -14.63 2.94
N LEU A 270 14.93 -13.62 3.82
CA LEU A 270 15.34 -13.73 5.22
C LEU A 270 14.55 -14.80 5.98
N HIS A 271 13.24 -14.89 5.73
CA HIS A 271 12.41 -15.90 6.35
C HIS A 271 12.77 -17.32 5.85
N LEU A 272 13.08 -17.46 4.56
CA LEU A 272 13.57 -18.70 3.97
C LEU A 272 14.89 -19.15 4.63
N ASP A 273 15.84 -18.23 4.81
CA ASP A 273 17.12 -18.51 5.48
C ASP A 273 16.91 -18.96 6.93
N SER A 274 15.99 -18.31 7.65
CA SER A 274 15.64 -18.70 9.01
C SER A 274 15.07 -20.12 9.07
N ILE A 275 14.14 -20.47 8.18
CA ILE A 275 13.57 -21.83 8.12
C ILE A 275 14.67 -22.85 7.82
N ASN A 276 15.56 -22.54 6.88
CA ASN A 276 16.71 -23.39 6.56
C ASN A 276 17.61 -23.63 7.77
N GLN A 277 17.88 -22.61 8.57
CA GLN A 277 18.67 -22.76 9.81
C GLN A 277 17.96 -23.65 10.83
N ASP A 278 16.65 -23.52 10.98
CA ASP A 278 15.87 -24.35 11.91
C ASP A 278 15.81 -25.81 11.43
N ILE A 279 15.66 -26.04 10.12
CA ILE A 279 15.76 -27.38 9.50
C ILE A 279 17.15 -27.98 9.73
N ASN A 280 18.25 -27.25 9.42
CA ASN A 280 19.63 -27.72 9.65
C ASN A 280 19.86 -28.11 11.11
N ARG A 281 19.37 -27.31 12.06
CA ARG A 281 19.48 -27.62 13.50
C ARG A 281 18.74 -28.89 13.85
N LEU A 282 17.52 -29.07 13.35
CA LEU A 282 16.73 -30.26 13.63
C LEU A 282 17.33 -31.53 12.99
N GLU A 283 17.86 -31.42 11.77
CA GLU A 283 18.62 -32.50 11.11
C GLU A 283 19.81 -32.95 11.98
N CYS A 284 20.65 -32.02 12.44
CA CYS A 284 21.77 -32.33 13.33
C CYS A 284 21.33 -33.03 14.64
N VAL A 285 20.23 -32.59 15.23
CA VAL A 285 19.69 -33.19 16.46
C VAL A 285 19.17 -34.61 16.19
N LEU A 286 18.47 -34.82 15.06
CA LEU A 286 17.98 -36.13 14.67
C LEU A 286 19.10 -37.10 14.30
N ASP A 287 20.14 -36.65 13.62
CA ASP A 287 21.32 -37.46 13.32
C ASP A 287 22.00 -37.93 14.61
N HIS A 288 22.15 -37.03 15.60
CA HIS A 288 22.66 -37.40 16.91
C HIS A 288 21.75 -38.39 17.63
N PHE A 289 20.43 -38.16 17.58
CA PHE A 289 19.44 -39.07 18.14
C PHE A 289 19.54 -40.47 17.53
N MET A 290 19.65 -40.56 16.20
CA MET A 290 19.80 -41.81 15.46
C MET A 290 21.13 -42.51 15.78
N ALA A 291 22.22 -41.76 15.94
CA ALA A 291 23.51 -42.33 16.34
C ALA A 291 23.44 -42.98 17.73
N VAL A 292 22.76 -42.34 18.70
CA VAL A 292 22.54 -42.92 20.04
C VAL A 292 21.63 -44.15 19.97
N ALA A 293 20.58 -44.10 19.17
CA ALA A 293 19.68 -45.24 18.96
C ALA A 293 20.40 -46.44 18.31
N ASN A 294 21.27 -46.22 17.32
CA ASN A 294 21.99 -47.29 16.63
C ASN A 294 23.13 -47.87 17.46
N ALA A 295 23.84 -47.07 18.26
CA ALA A 295 24.90 -47.55 19.17
C ALA A 295 24.38 -48.48 20.27
N THR A 296 23.06 -48.61 20.41
CA THR A 296 22.40 -49.34 21.49
C THR A 296 21.67 -50.60 21.03
N ILE A 297 21.71 -50.90 19.73
CA ILE A 297 21.25 -52.17 19.14
C ILE A 297 22.48 -53.09 18.99
N PRO A 298 22.58 -54.23 19.72
CA PRO A 298 23.70 -55.15 19.54
C PRO A 298 23.70 -55.74 18.12
N ALA A 299 24.89 -55.93 17.54
CA ALA A 299 25.03 -56.54 16.22
C ALA A 299 24.39 -57.94 16.20
N PRO A 300 23.70 -58.34 15.12
CA PRO A 300 23.17 -59.69 15.01
C PRO A 300 24.34 -60.69 14.98
N GLU A 301 24.30 -61.67 15.88
CA GLU A 301 25.12 -62.89 15.81
C GLU A 301 24.65 -63.81 14.67
#